data_AF-A0A9Q5NB85-F1
#
_entry.id   AF-A0A9Q5NB85-F1
#
_cell.length_a   1.000
_cell.length_b   1.000
_cell.length_c   1.000
_cell.angle_alpha   90.00
_cell.angle_beta   90.00
_cell.angle_gamma   90.00
#
_symmetry.space_group_name_H-M   'P 1'
#
loop_
_entity.id
_entity.type
_entity.pdbx_description
1 polymer ?
#
loop_
_entity_poly.entity_id
_entity_poly.type
_entity_poly.pdbx_seq_one_letter_code
_entity_poly.pdbx_strand_id
1 'polypeptide(L)'
;MRAHRHLNVRPASIADSAEIARVCLLTAYQGQSAETFVRHPKLPAQVQALPYLHLPSGFAFVLVETTEHLESDSGLENIVGYVVGTAETAQFEREINASWWPTLRAKYPKDLVGTPLDRYFVGLMHKGPRLSPAGSGTAHIHVNVIGKYKKHGCDRLLVDVALQHLWKKEKQCSDRTCRSITQTPRF
;
A
#
# COMPACT_ATOMS: atom_id res chain seq x y z
N MET A 1 3.40 -9.82 -35.64
CA MET A 1 4.14 -8.71 -35.00
C MET A 1 4.10 -8.91 -33.49
N ARG A 2 5.23 -8.82 -32.79
CA ARG A 2 5.30 -8.99 -31.31
C ARG A 2 5.08 -7.63 -30.66
N ALA A 3 4.04 -7.50 -29.83
CA ALA A 3 3.93 -6.37 -28.93
C ALA A 3 5.09 -6.41 -27.92
N HIS A 4 5.85 -5.32 -27.81
CA HIS A 4 6.87 -5.18 -26.79
C HIS A 4 6.19 -4.86 -25.46
N ARG A 5 6.52 -5.65 -24.42
CA ARG A 5 5.99 -5.47 -23.06
C ARG A 5 7.15 -5.10 -22.16
N HIS A 6 6.98 -3.99 -21.45
CA HIS A 6 7.97 -3.49 -20.51
C HIS A 6 7.37 -3.39 -19.11
N LEU A 7 8.16 -3.74 -18.10
CA LEU A 7 7.77 -3.61 -16.69
C LEU A 7 8.56 -2.46 -16.08
N ASN A 8 7.87 -1.55 -15.40
CA ASN A 8 8.48 -0.46 -14.65
C ASN A 8 7.77 -0.24 -13.31
N VAL A 9 8.50 0.34 -12.35
CA VAL A 9 7.92 0.78 -11.07
C VAL A 9 7.87 2.30 -11.04
N ARG A 10 6.73 2.85 -10.63
CA ARG A 10 6.54 4.30 -10.45
C ARG A 10 5.84 4.62 -9.13
N PRO A 11 6.00 5.83 -8.58
CA PRO A 11 5.14 6.31 -7.50
C PRO A 11 3.67 6.18 -7.88
N ALA A 12 2.84 5.74 -6.94
CA ALA A 12 1.40 5.69 -7.14
C ALA A 12 0.77 7.05 -6.86
N SER A 13 -0.32 7.34 -7.55
CA SER A 13 -1.18 8.50 -7.32
C SER A 13 -2.56 8.06 -6.85
N ILE A 14 -3.37 9.00 -6.35
CA ILE A 14 -4.76 8.70 -5.95
C ILE A 14 -5.57 8.12 -7.11
N ALA A 15 -5.25 8.46 -8.37
CA ALA A 15 -5.90 7.90 -9.55
C ALA A 15 -5.69 6.38 -9.71
N ASP A 16 -4.60 5.83 -9.15
CA ASP A 16 -4.30 4.40 -9.18
C ASP A 16 -5.12 3.58 -8.17
N SER A 17 -5.98 4.23 -7.35
CA SER A 17 -6.75 3.57 -6.28
C SER A 17 -7.57 2.38 -6.75
N ALA A 18 -8.23 2.49 -7.91
CA ALA A 18 -9.07 1.42 -8.44
C ALA A 18 -8.23 0.19 -8.83
N GLU A 19 -7.09 0.42 -9.46
CA GLU A 19 -6.19 -0.65 -9.89
C GLU A 19 -5.42 -1.29 -8.73
N ILE A 20 -4.99 -0.50 -7.75
CA ILE A 20 -4.45 -1.03 -6.50
C ILE A 20 -5.49 -1.90 -5.79
N ALA A 21 -6.75 -1.46 -5.75
CA ALA A 21 -7.82 -2.27 -5.16
C ALA A 21 -8.06 -3.57 -5.93
N ARG A 22 -7.98 -3.54 -7.27
CA ARG A 22 -8.06 -4.74 -8.11
C ARG A 22 -6.92 -5.71 -7.83
N VAL A 23 -5.67 -5.26 -7.81
CA VAL A 23 -4.51 -6.11 -7.50
C VAL A 23 -4.62 -6.68 -6.08
N CYS A 24 -5.08 -5.87 -5.11
CA CYS A 24 -5.26 -6.31 -3.73
C CYS A 24 -6.28 -7.47 -3.67
N LEU A 25 -7.43 -7.32 -4.34
CA LEU A 25 -8.44 -8.38 -4.42
C LEU A 25 -7.89 -9.66 -5.08
N LEU A 26 -7.13 -9.51 -6.16
CA LEU A 26 -6.51 -10.64 -6.89
C LEU A 26 -5.38 -11.34 -6.12
N THR A 27 -5.04 -10.86 -4.92
CA THR A 27 -3.98 -11.41 -4.07
C THR A 27 -4.39 -11.60 -2.61
N ALA A 28 -5.63 -11.29 -2.25
CA ALA A 28 -6.11 -11.26 -0.87
C ALA A 28 -6.40 -12.65 -0.26
N TYR A 29 -6.39 -13.73 -1.05
CA TYR A 29 -6.59 -15.10 -0.56
C TYR A 29 -5.26 -15.86 -0.58
N GLN A 30 -4.45 -15.67 0.47
CA GLN A 30 -3.13 -16.31 0.59
C GLN A 30 -2.23 -16.06 -0.64
N GLY A 31 -2.31 -14.86 -1.22
CA GLY A 31 -1.58 -14.50 -2.44
C GLY A 31 -2.25 -14.93 -3.75
N GLN A 32 -3.44 -15.53 -3.69
CA GLN A 32 -4.33 -15.85 -4.82
C GLN A 32 -5.55 -14.91 -4.85
N SER A 33 -6.35 -15.01 -5.92
CA SER A 33 -7.56 -14.19 -6.08
C SER A 33 -8.58 -14.52 -5.00
N ALA A 34 -9.13 -13.47 -4.38
CA ALA A 34 -10.21 -13.55 -3.41
C ALA A 34 -11.60 -13.31 -4.02
N GLU A 35 -11.72 -13.09 -5.33
CA GLU A 35 -12.98 -12.70 -5.99
C GLU A 35 -14.15 -13.64 -5.66
N THR A 36 -13.91 -14.94 -5.60
CA THR A 36 -14.92 -15.96 -5.26
C THR A 36 -15.06 -16.21 -3.76
N PHE A 37 -14.20 -15.61 -2.93
CA PHE A 37 -14.13 -15.82 -1.49
C PHE A 37 -14.67 -14.65 -0.66
N VAL A 38 -15.08 -13.55 -1.29
CA VAL A 38 -15.62 -12.36 -0.63
C VAL A 38 -16.99 -12.01 -1.19
N ARG A 39 -17.88 -11.51 -0.33
CA ARG A 39 -19.11 -10.84 -0.75
C ARG A 39 -18.90 -9.34 -0.94
N HIS A 40 -17.88 -8.78 -0.29
CA HIS A 40 -17.56 -7.35 -0.33
C HIS A 40 -16.19 -7.11 -0.99
N PRO A 41 -16.10 -7.10 -2.33
CA PRO A 41 -14.82 -7.11 -3.06
C PRO A 41 -13.95 -5.87 -2.86
N LYS A 42 -14.54 -4.76 -2.37
CA LYS A 42 -13.80 -3.54 -2.04
C LYS A 42 -13.11 -3.63 -0.68
N LEU A 43 -13.54 -4.53 0.21
CA LEU A 43 -13.12 -4.59 1.60
C LEU A 43 -11.61 -4.87 1.80
N PRO A 44 -10.97 -5.80 1.06
CA PRO A 44 -9.54 -6.09 1.26
C PRO A 44 -8.66 -4.83 1.09
N ALA A 45 -8.88 -4.09 0.00
CA ALA A 45 -8.10 -2.91 -0.34
C ALA A 45 -8.28 -1.76 0.66
N GLN A 46 -9.50 -1.61 1.20
CA GLN A 46 -9.82 -0.61 2.23
C GLN A 46 -9.05 -0.85 3.53
N VAL A 47 -8.70 -2.10 3.81
CA VAL A 47 -8.00 -2.49 5.04
C VAL A 47 -6.48 -2.56 4.84
N GLN A 48 -6.01 -3.07 3.70
CA GLN A 48 -4.58 -3.41 3.52
C GLN A 48 -3.81 -2.50 2.57
N ALA A 49 -4.48 -1.67 1.75
CA ALA A 49 -3.78 -0.96 0.67
C ALA A 49 -4.07 0.55 0.63
N LEU A 50 -5.35 0.93 0.47
CA LEU A 50 -5.73 2.30 0.18
C LEU A 50 -5.39 3.33 1.28
N PRO A 51 -5.45 3.04 2.60
CA PRO A 51 -5.09 4.07 3.57
C PRO A 51 -3.64 4.53 3.44
N TYR A 52 -2.71 3.67 2.99
CA TYR A 52 -1.31 4.08 2.74
C TYR A 52 -1.14 4.99 1.54
N LEU A 53 -2.06 4.94 0.58
CA LEU A 53 -2.05 5.84 -0.58
C LEU A 53 -2.68 7.20 -0.23
N HIS A 54 -3.69 7.20 0.63
CA HIS A 54 -4.51 8.38 0.91
C HIS A 54 -4.05 9.18 2.14
N LEU A 55 -3.39 8.54 3.11
CA LEU A 55 -2.98 9.20 4.35
C LEU A 55 -1.57 9.79 4.24
N PRO A 56 -1.31 10.98 4.84
CA PRO A 56 -0.03 11.69 4.72
C PRO A 56 1.21 10.90 5.13
N SER A 57 1.09 10.04 6.14
CA SER A 57 2.21 9.22 6.61
C SER A 57 2.47 7.97 5.77
N GLY A 58 1.60 7.67 4.81
CA GLY A 58 1.72 6.55 3.90
C GLY A 58 2.56 6.86 2.65
N PHE A 59 3.03 5.79 1.99
CA PHE A 59 3.60 5.83 0.65
C PHE A 59 3.09 4.65 -0.18
N ALA A 60 3.15 4.80 -1.50
CA ALA A 60 2.72 3.77 -2.45
C ALA A 60 3.52 3.84 -3.75
N PHE A 61 3.87 2.68 -4.28
CA PHE A 61 4.45 2.49 -5.61
C PHE A 61 3.70 1.38 -6.34
N VAL A 62 3.57 1.49 -7.66
CA VAL A 62 2.93 0.50 -8.51
C VAL A 62 3.93 -0.10 -9.50
N LEU A 63 3.80 -1.40 -9.73
CA LEU A 63 4.44 -2.10 -10.83
C LEU A 63 3.49 -2.08 -12.02
N VAL A 64 3.95 -1.56 -13.14
CA VAL A 64 3.17 -1.35 -14.35
C VAL A 64 3.75 -2.22 -15.46
N GLU A 65 2.86 -2.90 -16.18
CA GLU A 65 3.14 -3.50 -17.48
C GLU A 65 2.63 -2.53 -18.55
N THR A 66 3.55 -1.98 -19.34
CA THR A 66 3.20 -1.14 -20.50
C THR A 66 3.23 -1.98 -21.75
N THR A 67 2.13 -1.93 -22.51
CA THR A 67 2.08 -2.49 -23.87
C THR A 67 2.11 -1.33 -24.86
N GLU A 68 3.16 -1.28 -25.68
CA GLU A 68 3.25 -0.31 -26.77
C GLU A 68 2.32 -0.72 -27.91
N HIS A 69 1.49 0.21 -28.36
CA HIS A 69 0.76 0.07 -29.61
C HIS A 69 1.58 0.74 -30.71
N LEU A 70 1.91 -0.01 -31.77
CA LEU A 70 2.71 0.47 -32.90
C LEU A 70 2.10 1.69 -33.63
N GLU A 71 0.83 2.01 -33.36
CA GLU A 71 0.09 3.11 -33.99
C GLU A 71 -0.16 4.31 -33.04
N SER A 72 0.29 4.27 -31.78
CA SER A 72 0.14 5.41 -30.85
C SER A 72 1.31 5.56 -29.89
N ASP A 73 1.79 6.79 -29.69
CA ASP A 73 2.83 7.12 -28.69
C ASP A 73 2.35 6.94 -27.22
N SER A 74 1.07 6.65 -27.00
CA SER A 74 0.54 6.31 -25.67
C SER A 74 0.44 4.79 -25.49
N GLY A 75 1.41 4.19 -24.81
CA GLY A 75 1.32 2.81 -24.36
C GLY A 75 0.21 2.63 -23.31
N LEU A 76 -0.49 1.49 -23.34
CA LEU A 76 -1.49 1.17 -22.31
C LEU A 76 -0.77 0.64 -21.07
N GLU A 77 -0.89 1.37 -19.95
CA GLU A 77 -0.40 0.95 -18.65
C GLU A 77 -1.40 0.01 -17.96
N ASN A 78 -0.90 -1.14 -17.52
CA ASN A 78 -1.65 -2.07 -16.68
C ASN A 78 -0.92 -2.26 -15.35
N ILE A 79 -1.55 -1.89 -14.22
CA ILE A 79 -0.95 -2.08 -12.90
C ILE A 79 -1.09 -3.55 -12.49
N VAL A 80 0.03 -4.18 -12.19
CA VAL A 80 0.15 -5.63 -11.98
C VAL A 80 0.72 -6.01 -10.62
N GLY A 81 1.17 -5.01 -9.88
CA GLY A 81 1.65 -5.13 -8.51
C GLY A 81 1.69 -3.78 -7.81
N TYR A 82 1.81 -3.79 -6.50
CA TYR A 82 2.07 -2.59 -5.71
C TYR A 82 2.92 -2.92 -4.48
N VAL A 83 3.57 -1.88 -3.96
CA VAL A 83 4.02 -1.82 -2.57
C VAL A 83 3.46 -0.58 -1.92
N VAL A 84 2.94 -0.76 -0.72
CA VAL A 84 2.45 0.33 0.14
C VAL A 84 3.09 0.21 1.51
N GLY A 85 3.18 1.32 2.25
CA GLY A 85 3.70 1.27 3.60
C GLY A 85 3.76 2.62 4.29
N THR A 86 4.40 2.64 5.46
CA THR A 86 4.70 3.84 6.23
C THR A 86 6.07 3.69 6.89
N ALA A 87 6.77 4.81 7.07
CA ALA A 87 7.97 4.87 7.90
C ALA A 87 7.63 5.00 9.40
N GLU A 88 6.45 5.54 9.72
CA GLU A 88 6.06 5.98 11.06
C GLU A 88 4.74 5.31 11.45
N THR A 89 4.81 4.03 11.86
CA THR A 89 3.62 3.25 12.21
C THR A 89 2.73 3.95 13.23
N ALA A 90 3.31 4.54 14.27
CA ALA A 90 2.54 5.25 15.29
C ALA A 90 1.79 6.47 14.73
N GLN A 91 2.37 7.19 13.76
CA GLN A 91 1.68 8.31 13.11
C GLN A 91 0.58 7.82 12.18
N PHE A 92 0.85 6.80 11.38
CA PHE A 92 -0.13 6.18 10.49
C PHE A 92 -1.34 5.65 11.27
N GLU A 93 -1.12 5.02 12.42
CA GLU A 93 -2.19 4.56 13.29
C GLU A 93 -3.04 5.71 13.85
N ARG A 94 -2.44 6.87 14.18
CA ARG A 94 -3.23 8.05 14.58
C ARG A 94 -4.09 8.55 13.43
N GLU A 95 -3.52 8.68 12.23
CA GLU A 95 -4.20 9.19 11.03
C GLU A 95 -5.36 8.28 10.61
N ILE A 96 -5.14 6.96 10.57
CA ILE A 96 -6.14 5.98 10.14
C ILE A 96 -7.30 5.87 11.14
N ASN A 97 -7.03 5.97 12.45
CA ASN A 97 -8.07 5.97 13.48
C ASN A 97 -8.89 7.26 13.48
N ALA A 98 -8.28 8.41 13.13
CA ALA A 98 -8.97 9.69 13.08
C ALA A 98 -9.86 9.85 11.84
N SER A 99 -9.43 9.36 10.68
CA SER A 99 -10.04 9.74 9.39
C SER A 99 -10.55 8.60 8.52
N TRP A 100 -10.03 7.38 8.70
CA TRP A 100 -10.31 6.26 7.78
C TRP A 100 -11.22 5.20 8.41
N TRP A 101 -10.87 4.70 9.60
CA TRP A 101 -11.65 3.69 10.30
C TRP A 101 -13.07 4.12 10.67
N PRO A 102 -13.34 5.35 11.16
CA PRO A 102 -14.71 5.74 11.50
C PRO A 102 -15.68 5.57 10.32
N THR A 103 -15.29 6.05 9.14
CA THR A 103 -16.07 5.93 7.89
C THR A 103 -16.28 4.47 7.49
N LEU A 104 -15.24 3.64 7.56
CA LEU A 104 -15.35 2.23 7.19
C LEU A 104 -16.14 1.40 8.20
N ARG A 105 -16.02 1.68 9.50
CA ARG A 105 -16.79 1.00 10.55
C ARG A 105 -18.29 1.30 10.43
N ALA A 106 -18.67 2.50 10.00
CA ALA A 106 -20.05 2.84 9.70
C ALA A 106 -20.58 2.07 8.46
N LYS A 107 -19.73 1.92 7.43
CA LYS A 107 -20.08 1.20 6.19
C LYS A 107 -20.07 -0.32 6.34
N TYR A 108 -19.22 -0.85 7.20
CA TYR A 108 -18.98 -2.28 7.42
C TYR A 108 -19.08 -2.58 8.92
N PRO A 109 -20.30 -2.71 9.48
CA PRO A 109 -20.50 -2.96 10.90
C PRO A 109 -20.03 -4.37 11.31
N LYS A 110 -19.88 -4.63 12.62
CA LYS A 110 -19.35 -5.91 13.13
C LYS A 110 -20.20 -7.13 12.77
N ASP A 111 -21.50 -6.93 12.62
CA ASP A 111 -22.51 -7.92 12.25
C ASP A 111 -22.77 -7.97 10.73
N LEU A 112 -21.92 -7.32 9.92
CA LEU A 112 -22.01 -7.37 8.46
C LEU A 112 -22.13 -8.81 7.96
N VAL A 113 -23.20 -9.07 7.20
CA VAL A 113 -23.37 -10.35 6.51
C VAL A 113 -22.32 -10.49 5.42
N GLY A 114 -21.46 -11.50 5.54
CA GLY A 114 -20.36 -11.76 4.62
C GLY A 114 -19.78 -13.16 4.76
N THR A 115 -18.81 -13.47 3.92
CA THR A 115 -18.03 -14.71 3.97
C THR A 115 -17.10 -14.73 5.19
N PRO A 116 -16.45 -15.88 5.51
CA PRO A 116 -15.40 -15.91 6.51
C PRO A 116 -14.27 -14.88 6.24
N LEU A 117 -13.93 -14.65 4.97
CA LEU A 117 -12.90 -13.70 4.58
C LEU A 117 -13.36 -12.24 4.76
N ASP A 118 -14.62 -11.93 4.48
CA ASP A 118 -15.18 -10.61 4.80
C ASP A 118 -15.08 -10.33 6.32
N ARG A 119 -15.50 -11.31 7.15
CA ARG A 119 -15.43 -11.19 8.61
C ARG A 119 -14.00 -11.02 9.13
N TYR A 120 -13.02 -11.63 8.47
CA TYR A 120 -11.61 -11.38 8.79
C TYR A 120 -11.24 -9.90 8.61
N PHE A 121 -11.56 -9.29 7.46
CA PHE A 121 -11.24 -7.89 7.20
C PHE A 121 -12.06 -6.92 8.08
N VAL A 122 -13.33 -7.20 8.33
CA VAL A 122 -14.14 -6.46 9.33
C VAL A 122 -13.47 -6.56 10.72
N GLY A 123 -13.05 -7.76 11.11
CA GLY A 123 -12.33 -7.96 12.37
C GLY A 123 -11.05 -7.13 12.48
N LEU A 124 -10.29 -6.97 11.39
CA LEU A 124 -9.07 -6.16 11.38
C LEU A 124 -9.33 -4.68 11.64
N MET A 125 -10.32 -4.07 10.99
CA MET A 125 -10.60 -2.63 11.15
C MET A 125 -11.29 -2.29 12.49
N HIS A 126 -12.01 -3.25 13.08
CA HIS A 126 -12.71 -3.09 14.36
C HIS A 126 -11.87 -3.47 15.57
N LYS A 127 -10.77 -4.20 15.39
CA LYS A 127 -9.74 -4.32 16.42
C LYS A 127 -9.16 -2.92 16.62
N GLY A 128 -9.10 -2.48 17.88
CA GLY A 128 -8.49 -1.20 18.25
C GLY A 128 -7.03 -1.12 17.77
N PRO A 129 -6.37 0.06 17.88
CA PRO A 129 -4.97 0.17 17.51
C PRO A 129 -4.20 -0.98 18.12
N ARG A 130 -3.42 -1.70 17.31
CA ARG A 130 -2.43 -2.62 17.87
C ARG A 130 -1.48 -1.65 18.55
N LEU A 131 -1.58 -1.52 19.86
CA LEU A 131 -0.59 -0.79 20.62
C LEU A 131 0.70 -1.58 20.44
N SER A 132 1.39 -1.28 19.34
CA SER A 132 2.81 -1.49 19.19
C SER A 132 3.42 -1.01 20.51
N PRO A 133 4.20 -1.85 21.22
CA PRO A 133 4.85 -1.43 22.44
C PRO A 133 5.47 -0.05 22.21
N ALA A 134 5.17 0.90 23.10
CA ALA A 134 5.61 2.29 22.94
C ALA A 134 7.10 2.30 22.59
N GLY A 135 7.43 2.78 21.38
CA GLY A 135 8.80 2.77 20.86
C GLY A 135 9.07 1.85 19.66
N SER A 136 8.15 0.99 19.22
CA SER A 136 8.30 0.28 17.94
C SER A 136 7.83 1.16 16.76
N GLY A 137 8.52 2.29 16.55
CA GLY A 137 8.42 3.13 15.35
C GLY A 137 9.02 2.42 14.14
N THR A 138 8.64 1.17 13.89
CA THR A 138 9.15 0.39 12.77
C THR A 138 8.37 0.74 11.52
N ALA A 139 9.09 0.92 10.42
CA ALA A 139 8.47 0.93 9.11
C ALA A 139 7.75 -0.41 8.87
N HIS A 140 6.64 -0.37 8.15
CA HIS A 140 5.97 -1.58 7.69
C HIS A 140 5.45 -1.40 6.27
N ILE A 141 5.43 -2.51 5.52
CA ILE A 141 5.05 -2.53 4.11
C ILE A 141 4.15 -3.72 3.79
N HIS A 142 3.31 -3.57 2.76
CA HIS A 142 2.58 -4.66 2.11
C HIS A 142 2.97 -4.71 0.64
N VAL A 143 3.34 -5.89 0.15
CA VAL A 143 3.76 -6.10 -1.23
C VAL A 143 2.86 -7.15 -1.87
N ASN A 144 2.22 -6.78 -2.97
CA ASN A 144 1.29 -7.65 -3.68
C ASN A 144 1.59 -7.59 -5.18
N VAL A 145 1.71 -8.77 -5.79
CA VAL A 145 1.98 -8.92 -7.22
C VAL A 145 1.09 -10.04 -7.76
N ILE A 146 0.43 -9.82 -8.89
CA ILE A 146 -0.41 -10.84 -9.53
C ILE A 146 0.47 -12.06 -9.90
N GLY A 147 -0.03 -13.28 -9.66
CA GLY A 147 0.76 -14.51 -9.66
C GLY A 147 1.64 -14.75 -10.90
N LYS A 148 1.20 -14.38 -12.10
CA LYS A 148 2.01 -14.53 -13.32
C LYS A 148 3.27 -13.66 -13.34
N TYR A 149 3.30 -12.53 -12.63
CA TYR A 149 4.47 -11.64 -12.54
C TYR A 149 5.41 -12.01 -11.39
N LYS A 150 4.96 -12.77 -10.38
CA LYS A 150 5.81 -13.21 -9.26
C LYS A 150 7.01 -14.03 -9.71
N LYS A 151 6.85 -14.85 -10.76
CA LYS A 151 7.91 -15.72 -11.30
C LYS A 151 9.11 -14.96 -11.89
N HIS A 152 9.00 -13.64 -12.04
CA HIS A 152 10.04 -12.77 -12.61
C HIS A 152 10.75 -11.90 -11.55
N GLY A 153 10.60 -12.21 -10.26
CA GLY A 153 11.26 -11.45 -9.17
C GLY A 153 10.70 -10.04 -8.96
N CYS A 154 9.51 -9.76 -9.48
CA CYS A 154 8.86 -8.46 -9.43
C CYS A 154 8.48 -8.02 -8.01
N ASP A 155 8.23 -8.96 -7.10
CA ASP A 155 8.02 -8.72 -5.68
C ASP A 155 9.28 -8.18 -5.01
N ARG A 156 10.44 -8.78 -5.29
CA ARG A 156 11.73 -8.29 -4.81
C ARG A 156 12.04 -6.89 -5.30
N LEU A 157 11.77 -6.59 -6.57
CA LEU A 157 11.92 -5.24 -7.13
C LEU A 157 11.09 -4.20 -6.35
N LEU A 158 9.85 -4.51 -6.00
CA LEU A 158 9.00 -3.62 -5.21
C LEU A 158 9.50 -3.45 -3.78
N VAL A 159 9.99 -4.51 -3.14
CA VAL A 159 10.66 -4.43 -1.83
C VAL A 159 11.87 -3.51 -1.89
N ASP A 160 12.73 -3.67 -2.89
CA ASP A 160 13.94 -2.84 -3.05
C ASP A 160 13.58 -1.35 -3.21
N VAL A 161 12.55 -1.03 -3.99
CA VAL A 161 12.03 0.34 -4.14
C VAL A 161 11.52 0.91 -2.80
N ALA A 162 10.79 0.10 -2.03
CA ALA A 162 10.29 0.54 -0.73
C ALA A 162 11.43 0.78 0.29
N LEU A 163 12.42 -0.11 0.35
CA LEU A 163 13.59 0.06 1.21
C LEU A 163 14.40 1.30 0.84
N GLN A 164 14.61 1.55 -0.45
CA GLN A 164 15.25 2.78 -0.92
C GLN A 164 14.47 4.04 -0.53
N HIS A 165 13.13 4.01 -0.61
CA HIS A 165 12.29 5.12 -0.16
C HIS A 165 12.46 5.38 1.34
N LEU A 166 12.40 4.33 2.16
CA LEU A 166 12.54 4.41 3.61
C LEU A 166 13.92 4.92 4.02
N TRP A 167 15.00 4.42 3.42
CA TRP A 167 16.36 4.91 3.69
C TRP A 167 16.56 6.38 3.34
N LYS A 168 15.96 6.87 2.23
CA LYS A 168 16.03 8.29 1.87
C LYS A 168 15.33 9.17 2.91
N LYS A 169 14.18 8.73 3.44
CA LYS A 169 13.46 9.45 4.51
C LYS A 169 14.26 9.50 5.81
N GLU A 170 14.89 8.40 6.19
CA GLU A 170 15.73 8.33 7.40
C GLU A 170 16.92 9.31 7.31
N LYS A 171 17.64 9.33 6.19
CA LYS A 171 18.74 10.30 5.98
C LYS A 171 18.27 11.75 6.06
N GLN A 172 17.13 12.08 5.45
CA GLN A 172 16.55 13.43 5.50
C GLN A 172 16.08 13.82 6.92
N CYS A 173 15.70 12.85 7.75
CA CYS A 173 15.38 13.09 9.15
C CYS A 173 16.67 13.35 9.95
N SER A 174 17.69 12.50 9.79
CA SER A 174 19.00 12.66 10.43
C SER A 174 19.66 14.00 10.10
N ASP A 175 19.65 14.41 8.83
CA ASP A 175 20.21 15.69 8.39
C ASP A 175 19.46 16.90 8.98
N ARG A 176 18.13 16.82 9.11
CA ARG A 176 17.32 17.88 9.73
C ARG A 176 17.56 17.96 11.24
N THR A 177 17.62 16.83 11.92
CA THR A 177 17.94 16.75 13.36
C THR A 177 19.35 17.29 13.64
N CYS A 178 20.32 17.00 12.77
CA CYS A 178 21.68 17.52 12.87
C CYS A 178 21.74 19.05 12.67
N ARG A 179 20.92 19.61 11.77
CA ARG A 179 20.77 21.07 11.58
C ARG A 179 20.04 21.77 12.73
N SER A 180 19.10 21.11 13.42
CA SER A 180 18.44 21.69 14.59
C SER A 180 19.31 21.69 15.85
N ILE A 181 20.29 20.79 15.97
CA ILE A 181 21.21 20.73 17.11
C ILE A 181 22.30 21.81 17.04
N THR A 182 22.54 22.40 15.86
CA THR A 182 23.58 23.43 15.65
C THR A 182 23.09 24.87 15.85
N GLN A 183 21.84 25.08 16.27
CA GLN A 183 21.29 26.40 16.60
C GLN A 183 20.92 26.51 18.09
N THR A 184 21.87 26.25 18.98
CA THR A 184 21.76 26.78 20.35
C THR A 184 22.27 28.22 20.32
N PRO A 185 21.46 29.24 20.66
CA PRO A 185 21.99 30.58 20.86
C PRO A 185 22.98 30.52 22.02
N ARG A 186 24.23 30.92 21.77
CA ARG A 186 25.12 31.30 22.87
C ARG A 186 24.53 32.59 23.45
N PHE A 187 23.94 32.48 24.64
CA PHE A 187 23.80 33.60 25.55
C PHE A 187 25.06 33.67 26.41
#